data_AF-A0A9E2XPD6-F1
#
_entry.id   AF-A0A9E2XPD6-F1
#
_cell.length_a   1.000
_cell.length_b   1.000
_cell.length_c   1.000
_cell.angle_alpha   90.00
_cell.angle_beta   90.00
_cell.angle_gamma   90.00
#
_symmetry.space_group_name_H-M   'P 1'
#
loop_
_entity.id
_entity.type
_entity.pdbx_description
1 polymer ?
#
loop_
_entity_poly.entity_id
_entity_poly.type
_entity_poly.pdbx_seq_one_letter_code
_entity_poly.pdbx_strand_id
1 'polypeptide(L)'
;MDIWTSIGTVMVQVVCASCKRLFTVRPQSPAQAYCSELECQRRRRQAWNKHKLATDSDYRANQLAAERAWHARNPDYWHFYRLRRKNPDAVSPSVPPRATSDASFCGADVSADLCWIEIQTPGATGRPQTWRVELTLKPHLARATSDACK
;
A
#
# COMPACT_ATOMS: atom_id res chain seq x y z
N MET A 1 26.43 34.24 11.55
CA MET A 1 25.40 34.17 12.60
C MET A 1 24.07 33.99 11.89
N ASP A 2 23.42 32.89 12.22
CA ASP A 2 22.52 32.11 11.37
C ASP A 2 21.17 32.76 11.08
N ILE A 3 20.81 32.84 9.80
CA ILE A 3 19.46 33.22 9.33
C ILE A 3 18.62 31.94 9.14
N TRP A 4 18.69 31.02 10.11
CA TRP A 4 17.64 30.02 10.29
C TRP A 4 16.48 30.71 11.02
N THR A 5 15.83 31.64 10.31
CA THR A 5 14.54 32.15 10.74
C THR A 5 13.60 30.97 10.68
N SER A 6 13.28 30.44 11.87
CA SER A 6 12.15 29.55 12.10
C SER A 6 10.96 30.03 11.27
N ILE A 7 10.71 29.36 10.14
CA ILE A 7 9.42 29.42 9.48
C ILE A 7 8.51 28.64 10.42
N GLY A 8 7.96 29.35 11.41
CA GLY A 8 6.86 28.86 12.21
C GLY A 8 5.83 28.30 11.25
N THR A 9 5.49 27.02 11.41
CA THR A 9 4.51 26.32 10.62
C THR A 9 3.21 27.13 10.61
N VAL A 10 2.99 27.93 9.58
CA VAL A 10 1.70 28.57 9.36
C VAL A 10 0.74 27.44 9.06
N MET A 11 -0.23 27.22 9.94
CA MET A 11 -1.31 26.26 9.72
C MET A 11 -2.21 26.80 8.59
N VAL A 12 -1.81 26.54 7.35
CA VAL A 12 -2.57 26.97 6.16
C VAL A 12 -3.85 26.13 6.09
N GLN A 13 -5.00 26.80 6.14
CA GLN A 13 -6.29 26.17 5.91
C GLN A 13 -6.74 26.39 4.47
N VAL A 14 -7.22 25.32 3.84
CA VAL A 14 -7.75 25.35 2.47
C VAL A 14 -9.09 24.61 2.39
N VAL A 15 -9.86 24.90 1.35
CA VAL A 15 -11.14 24.23 1.09
C VAL A 15 -10.89 22.90 0.36
N CYS A 16 -11.43 21.81 0.89
CA CYS A 16 -11.35 20.50 0.24
C CYS A 16 -12.05 20.52 -1.14
N ALA A 17 -11.33 20.12 -2.19
CA ALA A 17 -11.86 20.07 -3.55
C ALA A 17 -13.12 19.18 -3.68
N SER A 18 -13.24 18.16 -2.83
CA SER A 18 -14.34 17.18 -2.84
C SER A 18 -15.53 17.60 -1.97
N CYS A 19 -15.35 17.72 -0.65
CA CYS A 19 -16.46 17.94 0.29
C CYS A 19 -16.70 19.41 0.65
N LYS A 20 -15.86 20.32 0.13
CA LYS A 20 -15.93 21.78 0.36
C LYS A 20 -15.79 22.23 1.82
N ARG A 21 -15.38 21.35 2.73
CA ARG A 21 -15.03 21.70 4.11
C ARG A 21 -13.61 22.25 4.18
N LEU A 22 -13.39 23.23 5.06
CA LEU A 22 -12.06 23.71 5.41
C LEU A 22 -11.27 22.62 6.13
N PHE A 23 -9.98 22.52 5.83
CA PHE A 23 -9.05 21.65 6.55
C PHE A 23 -7.66 22.26 6.58
N THR A 24 -6.88 21.89 7.60
CA THR A 24 -5.47 22.30 7.72
C THR A 24 -4.60 21.42 6.83
N VAL A 25 -3.82 22.05 5.97
CA VAL A 25 -2.86 21.37 5.08
C VAL A 25 -1.67 20.87 5.89
N ARG A 26 -1.19 19.67 5.57
CA ARG A 26 0.04 19.16 6.19
C ARG A 26 1.24 19.97 5.66
N PRO A 27 2.16 20.42 6.53
CA PRO A 27 3.34 21.19 6.10
C PRO A 27 4.22 20.46 5.09
N GLN A 28 4.27 19.13 5.17
CA GLN A 28 5.00 18.26 4.24
C GLN A 28 4.36 18.17 2.85
N SER A 29 3.10 18.61 2.70
CA SER A 29 2.35 18.55 1.45
C SER A 29 1.52 19.82 1.25
N PRO A 30 2.18 20.98 1.03
CA PRO A 30 1.49 22.28 0.91
C PRO A 30 0.50 22.34 -0.27
N ALA A 31 0.69 21.49 -1.28
CA ALA A 31 -0.22 21.36 -2.42
C ALA A 31 -1.43 20.43 -2.18
N GLN A 32 -1.70 20.02 -0.93
CA GLN A 32 -2.81 19.12 -0.62
C GLN A 32 -4.16 19.80 -0.89
N ALA A 33 -4.90 19.29 -1.90
CA ALA A 33 -6.22 19.81 -2.29
C ALA A 33 -7.42 19.06 -1.67
N TYR A 34 -7.19 17.93 -1.01
CA TYR A 34 -8.24 17.07 -0.44
C TYR A 34 -7.98 16.83 1.04
N CYS A 35 -9.02 16.92 1.87
CA CYS A 35 -8.92 16.57 3.29
C CYS A 35 -8.67 15.07 3.49
N SER A 36 -8.31 14.67 4.71
CA SER A 36 -7.97 13.28 5.07
C SER A 36 -9.14 12.31 5.10
N GLU A 37 -10.38 12.80 4.94
CA GLU A 37 -11.59 11.97 4.93
C GLU A 37 -11.53 10.89 3.85
N LEU A 38 -11.96 9.66 4.19
CA LEU A 38 -11.79 8.48 3.33
C LEU A 38 -12.45 8.70 1.96
N GLU A 39 -13.67 9.23 1.94
CA GLU A 39 -14.41 9.52 0.72
C GLU A 39 -13.70 10.57 -0.15
N CYS A 40 -13.12 11.60 0.46
CA CYS A 40 -12.36 12.61 -0.27
C CYS A 40 -11.06 12.04 -0.84
N GLN A 41 -10.40 11.16 -0.10
CA GLN A 41 -9.20 10.46 -0.57
C GLN A 41 -9.51 9.45 -1.68
N ARG A 42 -10.66 8.77 -1.63
CA ARG A 42 -11.16 7.93 -2.73
C ARG A 42 -11.37 8.75 -4.00
N ARG A 43 -12.05 9.89 -3.90
CA ARG A 43 -12.26 10.79 -5.05
C ARG A 43 -10.94 11.35 -5.60
N ARG A 44 -9.98 11.71 -4.73
CA ARG A 44 -8.63 12.09 -5.16
C ARG A 44 -7.95 11.01 -6.00
N ARG A 45 -7.94 9.77 -5.51
CA ARG A 45 -7.34 8.62 -6.23
C ARG A 45 -8.06 8.35 -7.56
N GLN A 46 -9.38 8.44 -7.59
CA GLN A 46 -10.15 8.29 -8.82
C GLN A 46 -9.82 9.38 -9.85
N ALA A 47 -9.72 10.65 -9.42
CA ALA A 47 -9.35 11.75 -10.29
C ALA A 47 -7.94 11.57 -10.87
N TRP A 48 -6.98 11.18 -10.03
CA TRP A 48 -5.62 10.85 -10.48
C TRP A 48 -5.62 9.69 -11.48
N ASN A 49 -6.36 8.60 -11.21
CA ASN A 49 -6.42 7.46 -12.10
C ASN A 49 -7.02 7.84 -13.47
N LYS A 50 -8.13 8.60 -13.48
CA LYS A 50 -8.75 9.11 -14.71
C LYS A 50 -7.79 9.98 -15.50
N HIS A 51 -7.09 10.90 -14.83
CA HIS A 51 -6.09 11.75 -15.48
C HIS A 51 -4.98 10.91 -16.09
N LYS A 52 -4.40 9.98 -15.33
CA LYS A 52 -3.35 9.08 -15.84
C LYS A 52 -3.81 8.25 -17.02
N LEU A 53 -4.99 7.63 -16.96
CA LEU A 53 -5.54 6.89 -18.10
C LEU A 53 -5.73 7.75 -19.35
N ALA A 54 -6.03 9.05 -19.19
CA ALA A 54 -6.19 9.97 -20.31
C ALA A 54 -4.84 10.43 -20.89
N THR A 55 -3.87 10.78 -20.04
CA THR A 55 -2.63 11.44 -20.47
C THR A 55 -1.46 10.51 -20.73
N ASP A 56 -1.47 9.31 -20.15
CA ASP A 56 -0.30 8.42 -20.09
C ASP A 56 -0.60 7.11 -20.86
N SER A 57 -0.09 7.02 -22.09
CA SER A 57 -0.34 5.87 -22.98
C SER A 57 0.27 4.58 -22.44
N ASP A 58 1.45 4.67 -21.84
CA ASP A 58 2.18 3.51 -21.31
C ASP A 58 1.48 2.98 -20.07
N TYR A 59 0.99 3.87 -19.20
CA TYR A 59 0.14 3.48 -18.09
C TYR A 59 -1.11 2.74 -18.56
N ARG A 60 -1.79 3.25 -19.59
CA ARG A 60 -2.98 2.62 -20.16
C ARG A 60 -2.68 1.23 -20.74
N ALA A 61 -1.58 1.09 -21.48
CA ALA A 61 -1.16 -0.19 -22.05
C ALA A 61 -0.81 -1.20 -20.95
N ASN A 62 -0.10 -0.77 -19.90
CA ASN A 62 0.25 -1.62 -18.77
C ASN A 62 -0.99 -2.09 -17.99
N GLN A 63 -1.97 -1.20 -17.75
CA GLN A 63 -3.25 -1.60 -17.13
C GLN A 63 -3.95 -2.70 -17.94
N LEU A 64 -4.04 -2.54 -19.26
CA LEU A 64 -4.68 -3.52 -20.13
C LEU A 64 -3.93 -4.87 -20.15
N ALA A 65 -2.60 -4.84 -20.18
CA ALA A 65 -1.77 -6.04 -20.12
C ALA A 65 -1.95 -6.78 -18.78
N ALA A 66 -1.95 -6.04 -17.67
CA ALA A 66 -2.15 -6.60 -16.34
C ALA A 66 -3.55 -7.21 -16.17
N GLU A 67 -4.59 -6.55 -16.68
CA GLU A 67 -5.95 -7.09 -16.69
C GLU A 67 -6.03 -8.39 -17.49
N ARG A 68 -5.49 -8.43 -18.71
CA ARG A 68 -5.44 -9.64 -19.54
C ARG A 68 -4.71 -10.79 -18.84
N ALA A 69 -3.54 -10.51 -18.27
CA ALA A 69 -2.75 -11.50 -17.54
C ALA A 69 -3.48 -11.99 -16.27
N TRP A 70 -4.25 -11.12 -15.61
CA TRP A 70 -5.06 -11.53 -14.47
C TRP A 70 -6.23 -12.41 -14.90
N HIS A 71 -6.95 -12.06 -15.97
CA HIS A 71 -8.04 -12.86 -16.52
C HIS A 71 -7.57 -14.25 -16.99
N ALA A 72 -6.43 -14.31 -17.68
CA ALA A 72 -5.84 -15.58 -18.12
C ALA A 72 -5.50 -16.52 -16.94
N ARG A 73 -5.03 -15.94 -15.82
CA ARG A 73 -4.74 -16.69 -14.58
C ARG A 73 -5.97 -17.03 -13.75
N ASN A 74 -7.08 -16.32 -13.94
CA ASN A 74 -8.28 -16.45 -13.11
C ASN A 74 -9.56 -16.59 -13.96
N PRO A 75 -9.65 -17.60 -14.85
CA PRO A 75 -10.77 -17.74 -15.78
C PRO A 75 -12.12 -17.92 -15.06
N ASP A 76 -12.13 -18.63 -13.93
CA ASP A 76 -13.35 -18.95 -13.19
C ASP A 76 -13.74 -17.90 -12.14
N TYR A 77 -12.96 -16.82 -11.98
CA TYR A 77 -13.16 -15.84 -10.92
C TYR A 77 -14.59 -15.27 -10.91
N TRP A 78 -15.10 -14.87 -12.07
CA TRP A 78 -16.44 -14.26 -12.16
C TRP A 78 -17.56 -15.25 -11.84
N HIS A 79 -17.35 -16.54 -12.15
CA HIS A 79 -18.28 -17.59 -11.79
C HIS A 79 -18.36 -17.73 -10.27
N PHE A 80 -17.21 -17.88 -9.60
CA PHE A 80 -17.14 -18.00 -8.14
C PHE A 80 -17.60 -16.73 -7.42
N TYR A 81 -17.25 -15.55 -7.93
CA TYR A 81 -17.72 -14.27 -7.38
C TYR A 81 -19.26 -14.19 -7.37
N ARG A 82 -19.91 -14.57 -8.47
CA ARG A 82 -21.38 -14.59 -8.58
C ARG A 82 -22.00 -15.64 -7.66
N LEU A 83 -21.39 -16.81 -7.55
CA LEU A 83 -21.83 -17.85 -6.62
C LEU A 83 -21.76 -17.36 -5.18
N ARG A 84 -20.64 -16.78 -4.73
CA ARG A 84 -20.48 -16.21 -3.38
C ARG A 84 -21.51 -15.14 -3.04
N ARG A 85 -21.82 -14.29 -4.02
CA ARG A 85 -22.84 -13.25 -3.83
C ARG A 85 -24.24 -13.83 -3.60
N LYS A 86 -24.52 -15.02 -4.13
CA LYS A 86 -25.80 -15.74 -3.95
C LYS A 86 -25.79 -16.70 -2.76
N ASN A 87 -24.65 -17.31 -2.47
CA ASN A 87 -24.44 -18.26 -1.38
C ASN A 87 -23.08 -17.96 -0.69
N PRO A 88 -23.09 -17.29 0.47
CA PRO A 88 -21.87 -16.94 1.21
C PRO A 88 -21.02 -18.15 1.64
N ASP A 89 -21.63 -19.33 1.79
CA ASP A 89 -20.99 -20.56 2.26
C ASP A 89 -20.36 -21.38 1.13
N ALA A 90 -20.46 -20.91 -0.12
CA ALA A 90 -19.86 -21.59 -1.27
C ALA A 90 -18.32 -21.59 -1.17
N VAL A 91 -17.73 -22.80 -1.12
CA VAL A 91 -16.27 -23.03 -1.14
C VAL A 91 -15.68 -22.54 -2.46
N SER A 92 -14.68 -21.66 -2.37
CA SER A 92 -13.90 -21.15 -3.51
C SER A 92 -12.61 -21.95 -3.66
N PRO A 93 -12.05 -22.07 -4.88
CA PRO A 93 -10.63 -22.42 -5.02
C PRO A 93 -9.79 -21.42 -4.21
N SER A 94 -8.64 -21.89 -3.69
CA SER A 94 -7.67 -21.04 -3.02
C SER A 94 -7.33 -19.85 -3.91
N VAL A 95 -7.61 -18.64 -3.44
CA VAL A 95 -7.21 -17.42 -4.12
C VAL A 95 -5.68 -17.48 -4.20
N PRO A 96 -5.06 -17.48 -5.40
CA PRO A 96 -3.62 -17.42 -5.47
C PRO A 96 -3.18 -16.17 -4.71
N PRO A 97 -2.18 -16.28 -3.81
CA PRO A 97 -1.76 -15.16 -2.99
C PRO A 97 -1.53 -13.96 -3.90
N ARG A 98 -2.08 -12.81 -3.51
CA ARG A 98 -1.83 -11.55 -4.20
C ARG A 98 -0.32 -11.43 -4.30
N ALA A 99 0.23 -11.36 -5.52
CA ALA A 99 1.65 -11.12 -5.72
C ALA A 99 1.98 -9.74 -5.13
N THR A 100 2.29 -9.73 -3.85
CA THR A 100 3.08 -8.68 -3.21
C THR A 100 4.50 -8.96 -3.66
N SER A 101 5.16 -7.96 -4.23
CA SER A 101 6.60 -8.00 -4.52
C SER A 101 7.34 -8.79 -3.45
N ASP A 102 8.01 -9.85 -3.90
CA ASP A 102 8.32 -11.05 -3.13
C ASP A 102 9.24 -10.74 -1.94
N ALA A 103 8.65 -10.70 -0.75
CA ALA A 103 9.33 -10.93 0.51
C ALA A 103 8.49 -11.93 1.28
N SER A 104 8.81 -13.21 1.13
CA SER A 104 8.17 -14.26 1.93
C SER A 104 8.75 -14.22 3.33
N PHE A 105 7.93 -13.81 4.30
CA PHE A 105 8.25 -13.95 5.71
C PHE A 105 8.19 -15.43 6.08
N CYS A 106 9.35 -16.04 6.30
CA CYS A 106 9.47 -17.46 6.67
C CYS A 106 9.95 -17.58 8.12
N GLY A 107 9.05 -17.35 9.08
CA GLY A 107 9.24 -17.69 10.49
C GLY A 107 10.01 -16.65 11.31
N ALA A 108 9.40 -16.17 12.38
CA ALA A 108 10.12 -15.56 13.49
C ALA A 108 10.21 -16.60 14.61
N ASP A 109 11.42 -16.82 15.12
CA ASP A 109 11.56 -17.35 16.48
C ASP A 109 11.50 -16.15 17.42
N VAL A 110 10.32 -15.93 18.00
CA VAL A 110 10.05 -14.82 18.93
C VAL A 110 10.90 -14.94 20.21
N SER A 111 11.57 -16.08 20.43
CA SER A 111 12.46 -16.26 21.57
C SER A 111 13.89 -15.73 21.37
N ALA A 112 14.30 -15.38 20.14
CA ALA A 112 15.70 -15.08 19.82
C ALA A 112 15.99 -13.65 19.30
N ASP A 113 15.00 -12.74 19.21
CA ASP A 113 15.17 -11.36 18.67
C ASP A 113 15.86 -11.28 17.28
N LEU A 114 15.88 -12.40 16.56
CA LEU A 114 16.53 -12.59 15.27
C LEU A 114 15.46 -12.91 14.24
N CYS A 115 15.33 -12.05 13.22
CA CYS A 115 14.58 -12.38 12.02
C CYS A 115 15.56 -12.59 10.86
N TRP A 116 15.23 -13.50 9.96
CA TRP A 116 15.99 -13.69 8.73
C TRP A 116 15.06 -13.61 7.53
N ILE A 117 15.62 -13.16 6.42
CA ILE A 117 14.93 -13.12 5.12
C ILE A 117 15.78 -13.91 4.15
N GLU A 118 15.16 -14.81 3.40
CA GLU A 118 15.78 -15.48 2.25
C GLU A 118 15.42 -14.74 0.97
N ILE A 119 16.44 -14.26 0.27
CA ILE A 119 16.29 -13.60 -1.02
C ILE A 119 16.67 -14.62 -2.08
N GLN A 120 15.70 -15.03 -2.90
CA GLN A 120 15.96 -15.84 -4.08
C GLN A 120 16.20 -14.93 -5.28
N THR A 121 17.40 -15.02 -5.85
CA THR A 121 17.74 -14.32 -7.10
C THR A 121 17.87 -15.33 -8.24
N PRO A 122 17.39 -15.00 -9.46
CA PRO A 122 17.63 -15.86 -10.61
C PRO A 122 19.13 -15.87 -10.91
N GLY A 123 19.78 -17.01 -10.66
CA GLY A 123 21.20 -17.18 -10.99
C GLY A 123 21.40 -17.23 -12.50
N ALA A 124 22.49 -16.64 -12.99
CA ALA A 124 22.83 -16.59 -14.42
C ALA A 124 22.91 -17.97 -15.12
N THR A 125 23.01 -19.06 -14.34
CA THR A 125 23.14 -20.45 -14.82
C THR A 125 21.88 -21.29 -14.59
N GLY A 126 20.74 -20.69 -14.24
CA GLY A 126 19.46 -21.39 -14.06
C GLY A 126 19.29 -22.13 -12.73
N ARG A 127 20.26 -22.06 -11.82
CA ARG A 127 20.07 -22.44 -10.41
C ARG A 127 19.76 -21.18 -9.59
N PRO A 128 18.69 -21.15 -8.78
CA PRO A 128 18.41 -20.02 -7.91
C PRO A 128 19.54 -19.85 -6.89
N GLN A 129 20.05 -18.63 -6.76
CA GLN A 129 20.99 -18.28 -5.69
C GLN A 129 20.18 -17.80 -4.50
N THR A 130 20.32 -18.49 -3.37
CA THR A 130 19.67 -18.14 -2.10
C THR A 130 20.67 -17.44 -1.20
N TRP A 131 20.37 -16.19 -0.85
CA TRP A 131 21.11 -15.44 0.16
C TRP A 131 20.29 -15.39 1.45
N ARG A 132 20.92 -15.72 2.58
CA ARG A 132 20.33 -15.55 3.92
C ARG A 132 20.90 -14.28 4.55
N VAL A 133 20.02 -13.35 4.92
CA VAL A 133 20.38 -12.16 5.67
C VAL A 133 19.80 -12.28 7.07
N GLU A 134 20.67 -12.29 8.08
CA GLU A 134 20.27 -12.23 9.48
C GLU A 134 20.10 -10.76 9.89
N LEU A 135 18.96 -10.43 10.48
CA LEU A 135 18.62 -9.10 10.96
C LEU A 135 18.35 -9.18 12.46
N THR A 136 19.13 -8.43 13.23
CA THR A 136 18.87 -8.24 14.67
C THR A 136 17.85 -7.13 14.84
N LEU A 137 16.65 -7.48 15.31
CA LEU A 137 15.62 -6.48 15.60
C LEU A 137 15.92 -5.88 16.97
N LYS A 138 16.29 -4.59 17.01
CA LYS A 138 16.32 -3.87 18.29
C LYS A 138 14.88 -3.70 18.75
N PRO A 139 14.50 -4.17 19.96
CA PRO A 139 13.17 -3.95 20.47
C PRO A 139 12.88 -2.45 20.49
N HIS A 140 11.83 -2.04 19.79
CA HIS A 140 11.31 -0.70 19.92
C HIS A 140 10.79 -0.59 21.36
N LEU A 141 11.45 0.18 22.22
CA LEU A 141 10.94 0.49 23.55
C LEU A 141 9.48 0.91 23.40
N ALA A 142 8.57 0.11 23.95
CA ALA A 142 7.14 0.34 23.81
C ALA A 142 6.84 1.74 24.37
N ARG A 143 6.22 2.58 23.54
CA ARG A 143 5.70 3.88 23.97
C ARG A 143 4.59 3.58 24.97
N ALA A 144 4.81 3.96 26.24
CA ALA A 144 3.86 3.79 27.32
C ALA A 144 2.46 4.27 26.88
N THR A 145 1.48 3.37 26.98
CA THR A 145 0.06 3.70 26.84
C THR A 145 -0.36 4.47 28.08
N SER A 146 -0.51 5.79 27.98
CA SER A 146 -1.15 6.57 29.04
C SER A 146 -2.66 6.37 28.96
N ASP A 147 -3.16 5.35 29.65
CA ASP A 147 -4.53 5.34 30.17
C ASP A 147 -4.54 6.19 31.45
N ALA A 148 -5.10 7.39 31.36
CA ALA A 148 -5.61 8.13 32.52
C ALA A 148 -6.56 9.24 32.07
N CYS A 149 -7.82 8.86 31.83
CA CYS A 149 -8.95 9.77 31.90
C CYS A 149 -9.51 9.67 33.34
N LYS A 150 -9.26 10.70 34.15
CA LYS A 150 -10.12 11.20 35.23
C LYS A 150 -9.79 12.67 35.46
#